data_AF-A0A183T5W3-F1
#
_entry.id   AF-A0A183T5W3-F1
#
_cell.length_a   1.000
_cell.length_b   1.000
_cell.length_c   1.000
_cell.angle_alpha   90.00
_cell.angle_beta   90.00
_cell.angle_gamma   90.00
#
_symmetry.space_group_name_H-M   'P 1'
#
loop_
_entity.id
_entity.type
_entity.pdbx_description
1 polymer ?
#
loop_
_entity_poly.entity_id
_entity_poly.type
_entity_poly.pdbx_seq_one_letter_code
_entity_poly.pdbx_strand_id
1 'polypeptide(L)'
;MEGQLYKWTNYINGWQPRYFSLRDGVLSYYNSEWEVGLGCKGALKVAACEVIVSPSDPCRLDILDPGAQRFYLKARTALERQKWIVALGSCKAGFSSPDNSLTPEIRK
;
A
#
# COMPACT_ATOMS: atom_id res chain seq x y z
N MET A 1 6.85 3.75 -6.51
CA MET A 1 6.20 4.96 -5.93
C MET A 1 6.66 5.04 -4.50
N GLU A 2 7.18 6.16 -4.05
CA GLU A 2 7.71 6.30 -2.70
C GLU A 2 7.39 7.69 -2.14
N GLY A 3 7.26 7.79 -0.81
CA GLY A 3 6.93 9.06 -0.17
C GLY A 3 6.51 8.92 1.29
N GLN A 4 6.40 10.05 1.97
CA GLN A 4 5.97 10.10 3.36
C GLN A 4 4.44 10.10 3.48
N LEU A 5 3.93 9.23 4.34
CA LEU A 5 2.53 9.22 4.77
C LEU A 5 2.46 9.25 6.28
N TYR A 6 1.44 9.89 6.82
CA TYR A 6 1.17 9.88 8.25
C TYR A 6 0.40 8.62 8.59
N LYS A 7 0.98 7.77 9.43
CA LYS A 7 0.32 6.57 9.96
C LYS A 7 -0.22 6.87 11.35
N TRP A 8 -1.47 6.52 11.61
CA TRP A 8 -1.99 6.51 12.98
C TRP A 8 -1.33 5.38 13.78
N THR A 9 -0.77 5.74 14.93
CA THR A 9 -0.07 4.80 15.81
C THR A 9 -0.90 4.48 17.05
N ASN A 10 -1.22 5.48 17.87
CA ASN A 10 -2.03 5.35 19.09
C ASN A 10 -2.61 6.70 19.49
N TYR A 11 -3.55 6.75 20.44
CA TYR A 11 -4.08 8.01 20.99
C TYR A 11 -3.01 8.92 21.59
N ILE A 12 -1.92 8.35 22.12
CA ILE A 12 -0.80 9.09 22.73
C ILE A 12 0.11 9.71 21.66
N ASN A 13 0.44 8.96 20.60
CA ASN A 13 1.40 9.38 19.57
C ASN A 13 0.73 9.98 18.32
N GLY A 14 -0.56 9.76 18.15
CA GLY A 14 -1.37 10.24 17.04
C GLY A 14 -0.85 9.80 15.66
N TRP A 15 -0.89 10.77 14.74
CA TRP A 15 -0.41 10.66 13.36
C TRP A 15 1.11 10.85 13.31
N GLN A 16 1.84 9.80 12.96
CA GLN A 16 3.30 9.84 12.85
C GLN A 16 3.73 9.72 11.39
N PRO A 17 4.63 10.59 10.90
CA PRO A 17 5.17 10.46 9.55
C PRO A 17 5.99 9.17 9.45
N ARG A 18 5.71 8.40 8.41
CA ARG A 18 6.39 7.17 8.06
C ARG A 18 6.67 7.17 6.57
N TYR A 19 7.81 6.64 6.19
CA TYR A 19 8.19 6.55 4.79
C TYR A 19 7.63 5.26 4.19
N PHE A 20 6.89 5.37 3.10
CA PHE A 20 6.30 4.25 2.39
C PHE A 20 6.95 4.13 1.01
N SER A 21 7.25 2.91 0.61
CA SER A 21 7.76 2.58 -0.71
C SER A 21 6.95 1.44 -1.29
N LEU A 22 6.35 1.68 -2.44
CA LEU A 22 5.61 0.72 -3.25
C LEU A 22 6.50 0.26 -4.41
N ARG A 23 6.87 -1.02 -4.37
CA ARG A 23 7.69 -1.70 -5.38
C ARG A 23 7.11 -3.08 -5.65
N ASP A 24 7.00 -3.46 -6.92
CA ASP A 24 6.60 -4.82 -7.33
C ASP A 24 5.28 -5.31 -6.69
N GLY A 25 4.31 -4.39 -6.49
CA GLY A 25 3.02 -4.69 -5.86
C GLY A 25 3.08 -4.92 -4.34
N VAL A 26 4.23 -4.68 -3.72
CA VAL A 26 4.44 -4.73 -2.27
C VAL A 26 4.67 -3.32 -1.76
N LEU A 27 3.84 -2.89 -0.81
CA LEU A 27 3.98 -1.65 -0.09
C LEU A 27 4.77 -1.90 1.20
N SER A 28 6.02 -1.49 1.21
CA SER A 28 6.91 -1.55 2.37
C SER A 28 6.91 -0.21 3.10
N TYR A 29 6.99 -0.24 4.43
CA TYR A 29 7.12 0.97 5.23
C TYR A 29 8.32 0.95 6.17
N TYR A 30 8.83 2.15 6.40
CA TYR A 30 10.04 2.44 7.15
C TYR A 30 9.73 3.59 8.12
N ASN A 31 10.47 3.64 9.22
CA ASN A 31 10.36 4.75 10.15
C ASN A 31 10.74 6.07 9.47
N SER A 32 11.81 6.05 8.67
CA SER A 32 12.36 7.19 7.95
C SER A 32 13.03 6.78 6.64
N GLU A 33 13.21 7.73 5.72
CA GLU A 33 13.89 7.50 4.42
C GLU A 33 15.32 6.99 4.60
N TRP A 34 16.04 7.47 5.62
CA TRP A 34 17.39 7.03 5.95
C TRP A 34 17.45 5.61 6.55
N GLU A 35 16.31 5.06 7.00
CA GLU A 35 16.23 3.68 7.53
C GLU A 35 15.87 2.64 6.47
N VAL A 36 15.71 3.03 5.20
CA VAL A 36 15.39 2.10 4.11
C VAL A 36 16.44 0.98 3.98
N GLY A 37 17.68 1.24 4.38
CA GLY A 37 18.77 0.25 4.45
C GLY A 37 18.94 -0.48 5.78
N LEU A 38 18.25 -0.05 6.86
CA LEU A 38 18.39 -0.61 8.21
C LEU A 38 17.40 -1.75 8.50
N GLY A 39 16.37 -1.90 7.67
CA GLY A 39 15.41 -2.99 7.74
C GLY A 39 13.97 -2.52 7.62
N CYS A 40 13.17 -3.24 6.84
CA CYS A 40 11.75 -2.94 6.69
C CYS A 40 11.00 -3.24 8.01
N LYS A 41 10.13 -2.31 8.44
CA LYS A 41 9.29 -2.52 9.63
C LYS A 41 8.07 -3.37 9.33
N GLY A 42 7.64 -3.36 8.08
CA GLY A 42 6.57 -4.21 7.57
C GLY A 42 6.38 -3.98 6.08
N ALA A 43 5.81 -4.99 5.43
CA ALA A 43 5.47 -4.98 4.03
C ALA A 43 4.08 -5.59 3.85
N LEU A 44 3.29 -5.03 2.94
CA LEU A 44 1.93 -5.48 2.64
C LEU A 44 1.75 -5.65 1.13
N LYS A 45 1.11 -6.75 0.74
CA LYS A 45 0.86 -7.06 -0.68
C LYS A 45 -0.38 -6.32 -1.15
N VAL A 46 -0.20 -5.32 -1.99
CA VAL A 46 -1.30 -4.46 -2.48
C VAL A 46 -2.36 -5.24 -3.24
N ALA A 47 -1.98 -6.36 -3.89
CA ALA A 47 -2.92 -7.25 -4.56
C ALA A 47 -3.96 -7.86 -3.59
N ALA A 48 -3.54 -8.20 -2.37
CA ALA A 48 -4.42 -8.75 -1.34
C ALA A 48 -5.10 -7.65 -0.52
N CYS A 49 -4.50 -6.47 -0.42
CA CYS A 49 -5.06 -5.38 0.37
C CYS A 49 -6.20 -4.63 -0.35
N GLU A 50 -7.05 -4.00 0.45
CA GLU A 50 -8.12 -3.10 0.02
C GLU A 50 -7.78 -1.66 0.39
N VAL A 51 -7.90 -0.75 -0.58
CA VAL A 51 -7.64 0.67 -0.38
C VAL A 51 -8.97 1.38 -0.19
N ILE A 52 -9.25 1.80 1.03
CA ILE A 52 -10.46 2.52 1.41
C ILE A 52 -10.15 4.00 1.41
N VAL A 53 -10.92 4.76 0.66
CA VAL A 53 -10.73 6.20 0.54
C VAL A 53 -11.90 6.94 1.15
N SER A 54 -11.60 7.96 1.97
CA SER A 54 -12.65 8.78 2.58
C SER A 54 -13.15 9.81 1.56
N PRO A 55 -14.47 9.86 1.25
CA PRO A 55 -15.01 10.91 0.38
C PRO A 55 -15.06 12.27 1.07
N SER A 56 -15.13 12.30 2.41
CA SER A 56 -15.23 13.54 3.19
C SER A 56 -13.88 14.20 3.48
N ASP A 57 -12.78 13.44 3.55
CA ASP A 57 -11.44 13.99 3.81
C ASP A 57 -10.52 13.66 2.64
N PRO A 58 -10.12 14.66 1.84
CA PRO A 58 -9.35 14.43 0.62
C PRO A 58 -7.89 14.07 0.90
N CYS A 59 -7.44 14.02 2.16
CA CYS A 59 -6.09 13.62 2.53
C CYS A 59 -6.05 12.23 3.21
N ARG A 60 -7.19 11.71 3.66
CA ARG A 60 -7.27 10.43 4.38
C ARG A 60 -7.41 9.24 3.44
N LEU A 61 -6.62 8.20 3.70
CA LEU A 61 -6.68 6.93 2.99
C LEU A 61 -6.40 5.79 3.98
N ASP A 62 -7.18 4.73 3.94
CA ASP A 62 -6.98 3.58 4.80
C ASP A 62 -6.64 2.37 3.95
N ILE A 63 -5.68 1.57 4.41
CA ILE A 63 -5.30 0.32 3.74
C ILE A 63 -5.71 -0.82 4.67
N LEU A 64 -6.59 -1.69 4.18
CA LEU A 64 -7.05 -2.86 4.89
C LEU A 64 -6.35 -4.09 4.32
N ASP A 65 -5.64 -4.82 5.16
CA ASP A 65 -5.13 -6.14 4.81
C ASP A 65 -6.10 -7.22 5.30
N PRO A 66 -6.51 -8.19 4.45
CA PRO A 66 -7.54 -9.17 4.78
C PRO A 66 -7.14 -10.22 5.83
N GLY A 67 -5.96 -10.12 6.44
CA GLY A 67 -5.54 -11.02 7.55
C GLY A 67 -4.65 -10.39 8.61
N ALA A 68 -4.12 -9.18 8.40
CA ALA A 68 -3.24 -8.52 9.35
C ALA A 68 -3.95 -7.44 10.17
N GLN A 69 -4.14 -6.26 9.57
CA GLN A 69 -4.61 -5.07 10.29
C GLN A 69 -5.01 -3.96 9.30
N ARG A 70 -5.89 -3.06 9.74
CA ARG A 70 -6.14 -1.77 9.06
C ARG A 70 -5.07 -0.73 9.39
N PHE A 71 -4.46 -0.19 8.35
CA PHE A 71 -3.55 0.94 8.41
C PHE A 71 -4.33 2.22 8.12
N TYR A 72 -4.49 3.06 9.13
CA TYR A 72 -5.02 4.40 8.94
C TYR A 72 -3.88 5.31 8.48
N LEU A 73 -3.98 5.80 7.25
CA LEU A 73 -2.97 6.65 6.63
C LEU A 73 -3.57 8.01 6.26
N LYS A 74 -2.71 9.02 6.25
CA LYS A 74 -3.06 10.36 5.82
C LYS A 74 -1.92 10.92 4.98
N ALA A 75 -2.24 11.37 3.78
CA ALA A 75 -1.32 12.09 2.93
C ALA A 75 -1.20 13.54 3.40
N ARG A 76 -0.08 14.19 3.07
CA ARG A 76 0.11 15.61 3.35
C ARG A 76 -0.80 16.49 2.49
N THR A 77 -1.07 16.07 1.26
CA THR A 77 -1.93 16.78 0.31
C THR A 77 -2.89 15.84 -0.41
N ALA A 78 -3.99 16.39 -0.93
CA ALA A 78 -4.95 15.64 -1.74
C ALA A 78 -4.31 15.10 -3.03
N LEU A 79 -3.35 15.84 -3.60
CA LEU A 79 -2.60 15.42 -4.78
C LEU A 79 -1.76 14.17 -4.48
N GLU A 80 -1.02 14.16 -3.36
CA GLU A 80 -0.24 13.00 -2.95
C GLU A 80 -1.12 11.80 -2.64
N ARG A 81 -2.24 11.99 -1.94
CA ARG A 81 -3.23 10.92 -1.74
C ARG A 81 -3.65 10.33 -3.09
N GLN A 82 -3.99 11.17 -4.07
CA GLN A 82 -4.42 10.69 -5.38
C GLN A 82 -3.31 9.88 -6.06
N LYS A 83 -2.06 10.33 -6.01
CA LYS A 83 -0.91 9.58 -6.53
C LYS A 83 -0.78 8.21 -5.86
N TRP A 84 -0.96 8.14 -4.54
CA TRP A 84 -0.94 6.87 -3.81
C TRP A 84 -2.09 5.94 -4.21
N ILE A 85 -3.31 6.45 -4.33
CA ILE A 85 -4.47 5.67 -4.77
C ILE A 85 -4.23 5.10 -6.17
N VAL A 86 -3.78 5.95 -7.10
CA VAL A 86 -3.49 5.53 -8.48
C VAL A 86 -2.38 4.49 -8.49
N ALA A 87 -1.28 4.71 -7.76
CA ALA A 87 -0.17 3.76 -7.73
C ALA A 87 -0.59 2.40 -7.13
N LEU A 88 -1.35 2.42 -6.03
CA LEU A 88 -1.88 1.20 -5.40
C LEU A 88 -2.87 0.48 -6.32
N GLY A 89 -3.79 1.21 -6.94
CA GLY A 89 -4.76 0.68 -7.91
C GLY A 89 -4.08 0.09 -9.14
N SER A 90 -3.09 0.79 -9.71
CA SER A 90 -2.30 0.31 -10.84
C SER A 90 -1.48 -0.93 -10.48
N CYS A 91 -0.91 -1.02 -9.28
CA CYS A 91 -0.25 -2.25 -8.82
C CYS A 91 -1.24 -3.40 -8.68
N LYS A 92 -2.42 -3.16 -8.11
CA LYS A 92 -3.47 -4.17 -7.96
C LYS A 92 -3.99 -4.67 -9.31
N ALA A 93 -4.18 -3.77 -10.28
CA ALA A 93 -4.60 -4.10 -11.64
C ALA A 93 -3.47 -4.71 -12.50
N GLY A 94 -2.21 -4.35 -12.25
CA GLY A 94 -1.05 -4.94 -12.94
C GLY A 94 -0.81 -6.40 -12.56
N PHE A 95 -1.17 -6.79 -11.33
CA PHE A 95 -1.17 -8.18 -10.87
C PHE A 95 -2.40 -8.98 -11.33
N SER A 96 -3.37 -8.34 -12.01
CA SER A 96 -4.46 -9.04 -12.69
C SER A 96 -4.16 -9.26 -14.17
N SER A 97 -2.92 -9.57 -14.54
CA SER A 97 -2.69 -10.34 -15.76
C SER A 97 -3.01 -11.81 -15.45
N PRO A 98 -3.86 -12.45 -16.26
CA PRO A 98 -4.32 -13.81 -16.00
C PRO A 98 -3.13 -14.76 -16.00
N ASP A 99 -3.11 -15.66 -15.04
CA ASP A 99 -2.52 -16.97 -15.30
C ASP A 99 -3.17 -17.49 -16.59
N ASN A 100 -2.45 -17.41 -17.71
CA ASN A 100 -2.88 -18.04 -18.94
C ASN A 100 -1.70 -18.69 -19.66
N SER A 101 -1.76 -20.04 -19.68
CA SER A 101 -1.36 -20.98 -20.75
C SER A 101 0.13 -21.38 -20.81
N LEU A 102 0.56 -22.67 -20.90
CA LEU A 102 0.22 -23.78 -21.83
C LEU A 102 0.77 -25.18 -21.32
N THR A 103 -0.01 -26.28 -21.14
CA THR A 103 -0.37 -27.48 -22.01
C THR A 103 0.73 -28.59 -22.17
N PRO A 104 0.47 -29.92 -22.42
CA PRO A 104 -0.55 -30.54 -23.31
C PRO A 104 -1.22 -31.90 -22.90
N GLU A 105 -2.19 -32.31 -23.74
CA GLU A 105 -2.81 -33.63 -24.02
C GLU A 105 -2.52 -34.86 -23.12
N ILE A 106 -3.58 -35.60 -22.74
CA ILE A 106 -3.63 -37.07 -22.87
C ILE A 106 -5.04 -37.52 -23.30
N ARG A 107 -5.13 -38.01 -24.54
CA ARG A 107 -6.20 -38.90 -25.04
C ARG A 107 -6.31 -40.16 -24.20
N LYS A 108 -7.53 -40.58 -23.86
CA LYS A 108 -7.97 -42.00 -23.91
C LYS A 108 -9.44 -42.06 -24.27
#